data_AF-A0A7J7MLT7-F1
#
_entry.id   AF-A0A7J7MLT7-F1
#
_cell.length_a   1.000
_cell.length_b   1.000
_cell.length_c   1.000
_cell.angle_alpha   90.00
_cell.angle_beta   90.00
_cell.angle_gamma   90.00
#
_symmetry.space_group_name_H-M   'P 1'
#
loop_
_entity.id
_entity.type
_entity.pdbx_description
1 polymer ?
#
loop_
_entity_poly.entity_id
_entity_poly.type
_entity_poly.pdbx_seq_one_letter_code
_entity_poly.pdbx_strand_id
1 'polypeptide(L)'
;MAPELYDEHYTEVVDIYAFGLCVLELVTMEIPYNECDTMVKIYKKVSSGARPQAMNKVKDPEVKRFIEKCLSKRKERPSASELLRDQFFDGLDDNDA
;
A
#
# COMPACT_ATOMS: atom_id res chain seq x y z
N MET A 1 -9.21 0.30 0.62
CA MET A 1 -9.46 1.69 0.19
C MET A 1 -8.60 2.63 1.03
N ALA A 2 -8.10 3.72 0.44
CA ALA A 2 -7.44 4.79 1.18
C ALA A 2 -8.42 5.51 2.13
N PRO A 3 -7.98 6.01 3.29
CA PRO A 3 -8.86 6.68 4.26
C PRO A 3 -9.52 7.95 3.70
N GLU A 4 -8.82 8.70 2.86
CA GLU A 4 -9.31 9.96 2.27
C GLU A 4 -10.34 9.76 1.14
N LEU A 5 -10.64 8.53 0.72
CA LEU A 5 -11.70 8.28 -0.26
C LEU A 5 -13.11 8.62 0.27
N TYR A 6 -13.24 8.72 1.60
CA TYR A 6 -14.47 9.16 2.24
C TYR A 6 -14.60 10.69 2.27
N ASP A 7 -13.53 11.41 1.91
CA ASP A 7 -13.56 12.85 1.69
C ASP A 7 -13.92 13.14 0.22
N GLU A 8 -14.69 14.19 -0.06
CA GLU A 8 -15.00 14.59 -1.46
C GLU A 8 -13.78 15.13 -2.23
N HIS A 9 -12.64 15.32 -1.56
CA HIS A 9 -11.43 15.93 -2.11
C HIS A 9 -10.24 14.96 -2.07
N TYR A 10 -10.28 13.94 -2.92
CA TYR A 10 -9.16 13.03 -3.17
C TYR A 10 -8.49 13.29 -4.52
N THR A 11 -7.28 12.76 -4.67
CA THR A 11 -6.46 12.84 -5.89
C THR A 11 -5.94 11.44 -6.22
N GLU A 12 -5.25 11.28 -7.35
CA GLU A 12 -4.69 10.02 -7.86
C GLU A 12 -3.77 9.29 -6.87
N VAL A 13 -3.28 9.97 -5.82
CA VAL A 13 -2.50 9.34 -4.75
C VAL A 13 -3.29 8.24 -4.03
N VAL A 14 -4.63 8.23 -4.08
CA VAL A 14 -5.42 7.10 -3.54
C VAL A 14 -5.13 5.78 -4.24
N ASP A 15 -4.78 5.82 -5.54
CA ASP A 15 -4.42 4.64 -6.32
C ASP A 15 -3.08 4.08 -5.85
N ILE A 16 -2.17 4.93 -5.38
CA ILE A 16 -0.90 4.49 -4.77
C ILE A 16 -1.14 3.71 -3.48
N TYR A 17 -2.12 4.10 -2.68
CA TYR A 17 -2.50 3.33 -1.49
C TYR A 17 -3.09 1.98 -1.87
N ALA A 18 -4.00 1.97 -2.86
CA ALA A 18 -4.60 0.74 -3.35
C ALA A 18 -3.53 -0.21 -3.92
N PHE A 19 -2.60 0.33 -4.70
CA PHE A 19 -1.45 -0.40 -5.23
C PHE A 19 -0.59 -1.01 -4.12
N GLY A 20 -0.28 -0.26 -3.05
CA GLY A 20 0.43 -0.81 -1.89
C GLY A 20 -0.29 -1.99 -1.23
N LEU A 21 -1.62 -1.94 -1.12
CA LEU A 21 -2.42 -3.07 -0.63
C LEU A 21 -2.42 -4.25 -1.61
N CYS A 22 -2.45 -4.02 -2.92
CA CYS A 22 -2.33 -5.08 -3.93
C CYS A 22 -0.97 -5.76 -3.88
N VAL A 23 0.12 -5.01 -3.76
CA VAL A 23 1.46 -5.58 -3.60
C VAL A 23 1.53 -6.41 -2.33
N LEU A 24 0.98 -5.91 -1.22
CA LEU A 24 0.88 -6.69 0.02
C LEU A 24 0.12 -8.01 -0.19
N GLU A 25 -1.03 -7.97 -0.84
CA GLU A 25 -1.82 -9.16 -1.16
C GLU A 25 -1.03 -10.14 -2.03
N LEU A 26 -0.36 -9.68 -3.09
CA LEU A 26 0.43 -10.51 -3.98
C LEU A 26 1.58 -11.23 -3.27
N VAL A 27 2.30 -10.53 -2.39
CA VAL A 27 3.49 -11.11 -1.71
C VAL A 27 3.13 -11.95 -0.50
N THR A 28 1.94 -11.76 0.08
CA THR A 28 1.48 -12.54 1.25
C THR A 28 0.44 -13.60 0.92
N MET A 29 -0.17 -13.53 -0.27
CA MET A 29 -1.32 -14.36 -0.68
C MET A 29 -2.50 -14.25 0.30
N GLU A 30 -2.63 -13.10 0.97
CA GLU A 30 -3.65 -12.85 1.97
C GLU A 30 -4.40 -11.55 1.69
N ILE A 31 -5.72 -11.60 1.83
CA ILE A 31 -6.58 -10.42 1.68
C ILE A 31 -6.16 -9.37 2.74
N PRO A 32 -5.85 -8.13 2.34
CA PRO A 32 -5.50 -7.09 3.30
C PRO A 32 -6.61 -6.85 4.31
N TYR A 33 -6.26 -6.82 5.59
CA TYR A 33 -7.17 -6.72 6.74
C TYR A 33 -8.12 -7.92 6.94
N ASN A 34 -7.78 -9.11 6.44
CA ASN A 34 -8.56 -10.34 6.67
C ASN A 34 -8.80 -10.65 8.16
N GLU A 35 -7.99 -10.09 9.07
CA GLU A 35 -8.23 -10.18 10.52
C GLU A 35 -9.43 -9.37 11.03
N CYS A 36 -10.08 -8.57 10.17
CA CYS A 36 -11.27 -7.79 10.50
C CYS A 36 -12.52 -8.46 9.91
N ASP A 37 -13.46 -8.78 10.79
CA ASP A 37 -14.76 -9.39 10.50
C ASP A 37 -15.82 -8.41 9.97
N THR A 38 -15.56 -7.10 10.03
CA THR A 38 -16.52 -6.08 9.56
C THR A 38 -15.82 -4.91 8.87
N MET A 39 -16.52 -4.30 7.90
CA MET A 39 -16.05 -3.11 7.20
C MET A 39 -15.82 -1.92 8.15
N VAL A 40 -16.61 -1.82 9.23
CA VAL A 40 -16.44 -0.77 10.26
C VAL A 40 -15.09 -0.90 10.96
N LYS A 41 -14.63 -2.11 11.27
CA LYS A 41 -13.32 -2.34 11.89
C LYS A 41 -12.18 -2.04 10.92
N ILE A 42 -12.33 -2.39 9.64
CA ILE A 42 -11.37 -2.04 8.58
C ILE A 42 -11.26 -0.51 8.48
N TYR A 43 -12.39 0.19 8.35
CA TYR A 43 -12.43 1.65 8.29
C TYR A 43 -11.73 2.30 9.48
N LYS A 44 -12.01 1.81 10.71
CA LYS A 44 -11.36 2.32 11.92
C LYS A 44 -9.85 2.15 11.90
N LYS A 45 -9.35 0.98 11.48
CA LYS A 45 -7.91 0.71 11.37
C LYS A 45 -7.24 1.58 10.31
N VAL A 46 -7.83 1.64 9.11
CA VAL A 46 -7.31 2.44 7.98
C VAL A 46 -7.26 3.92 8.38
N SER A 47 -8.33 4.44 8.98
CA SER A 47 -8.41 5.84 9.42
C SER A 47 -7.44 6.18 10.55
N SER A 48 -7.10 5.21 11.42
CA SER A 48 -6.08 5.41 12.46
C SER A 48 -4.65 5.14 11.98
N GLY A 49 -4.45 4.82 10.70
CA GLY A 49 -3.14 4.47 10.14
C GLY A 49 -2.62 3.09 10.54
N ALA A 50 -3.45 2.24 11.15
CA ALA A 50 -3.05 0.88 11.53
C ALA A 50 -2.90 -0.01 10.30
N ARG A 51 -1.78 -0.74 10.21
CA ARG A 51 -1.46 -1.62 9.08
C ARG A 51 -2.18 -2.98 9.18
N PRO A 52 -2.42 -3.68 8.05
CA PRO A 52 -2.88 -5.06 8.06
C PRO A 52 -1.91 -5.99 8.81
N GLN A 53 -2.42 -7.02 9.48
CA GLN A 53 -1.54 -8.02 10.11
C GLN A 53 -0.63 -8.75 9.10
N ALA A 54 -1.07 -8.88 7.85
CA ALA A 54 -0.27 -9.43 6.75
C ALA A 54 1.08 -8.73 6.57
N MET A 55 1.23 -7.46 6.96
CA MET A 55 2.54 -6.76 6.93
C MET A 55 3.63 -7.46 7.75
N ASN A 56 3.26 -8.23 8.78
CA ASN A 56 4.21 -8.98 9.59
C ASN A 56 4.75 -10.24 8.88
N LYS A 57 4.13 -10.63 7.76
CA LYS A 57 4.51 -11.81 6.97
C LYS A 57 5.42 -11.46 5.80
N VAL A 58 5.57 -10.18 5.47
CA VAL A 58 6.50 -9.69 4.44
C VAL A 58 7.93 -9.87 4.95
N LYS A 59 8.66 -10.81 4.36
CA LYS A 59 10.02 -11.19 4.77
C LYS A 59 11.09 -10.26 4.21
N ASP A 60 10.90 -9.83 2.96
CA ASP A 60 11.83 -8.95 2.28
C ASP A 60 11.71 -7.52 2.83
N PRO A 61 12.77 -6.96 3.46
CA PRO A 61 12.75 -5.62 4.03
C PRO A 61 12.52 -4.51 2.99
N GLU A 62 12.91 -4.74 1.74
CA GLU A 62 12.76 -3.80 0.64
C GLU A 62 11.31 -3.73 0.16
N VAL A 63 10.71 -4.89 -0.11
CA VAL A 63 9.26 -5.01 -0.39
C VAL A 63 8.45 -4.38 0.74
N LYS A 64 8.81 -4.68 2.00
CA LYS A 64 8.13 -4.15 3.17
C LYS A 64 8.17 -2.62 3.22
N ARG A 65 9.35 -2.03 3.01
CA ARG A 65 9.55 -0.58 2.97
C ARG A 65 8.79 0.07 1.81
N PHE A 66 8.74 -0.58 0.65
CA PHE A 66 7.99 -0.12 -0.51
C PHE A 66 6.49 -0.04 -0.23
N ILE A 67 5.91 -1.12 0.33
CA ILE A 67 4.50 -1.14 0.74
C ILE A 67 4.25 -0.07 1.81
N GLU A 68 5.14 0.09 2.80
CA GLU A 68 5.00 1.12 3.83
C GLU A 68 4.93 2.55 3.26
N LYS A 69 5.76 2.86 2.26
CA LYS A 69 5.72 4.15 1.52
C LYS A 69 4.39 4.36 0.82
N CYS A 70 3.88 3.32 0.13
CA CYS A 70 2.59 3.39 -0.55
C CYS A 70 1.43 3.63 0.43
N LEU A 71 1.50 3.03 1.62
CA LEU A 71 0.47 3.15 2.64
C LEU A 71 0.65 4.40 3.54
N SER A 72 1.65 5.27 3.28
CA SER A 72 1.86 6.50 4.04
C SER A 72 0.63 7.43 4.06
N LYS A 73 0.65 8.41 4.96
CA LYS A 73 -0.36 9.47 5.00
C LYS A 73 -0.43 10.15 3.65
N ARG A 74 -1.61 10.62 3.25
CA ARG A 74 -1.86 11.26 1.95
C ARG A 74 -0.76 12.23 1.50
N LYS A 75 -0.30 13.12 2.40
CA LYS A 75 0.71 14.16 2.10
C LYS A 75 2.14 13.63 1.94
N GLU A 76 2.42 12.45 2.46
CA GLU A 76 3.74 11.80 2.46
C GLU A 76 3.80 10.68 1.41
N ARG A 77 2.68 10.37 0.77
CA ARG A 77 2.58 9.30 -0.21
C ARG A 77 3.18 9.80 -1.54
N PRO A 78 4.15 9.07 -2.11
CA PRO A 78 4.75 9.45 -3.39
C PRO A 78 3.74 9.32 -4.53
N SER A 79 3.97 10.05 -5.63
CA SER A 79 3.31 9.83 -6.91
C SER A 79 3.78 8.52 -7.56
N ALA A 80 3.03 8.04 -8.56
CA ALA A 80 3.44 6.88 -9.36
C ALA A 80 4.82 7.09 -9.99
N SER A 81 5.08 8.30 -10.51
CA SER A 81 6.35 8.62 -11.15
C SER A 81 7.54 8.59 -10.17
N GLU A 82 7.32 8.98 -8.91
CA GLU A 82 8.35 8.90 -7.87
C GLU A 82 8.57 7.46 -7.44
N LEU A 83 7.49 6.66 -7.32
CA LEU A 83 7.60 5.24 -6.99
C LEU A 83 8.35 4.43 -8.04
N LEU A 84 8.20 4.74 -9.33
CA LEU A 84 8.96 4.08 -10.39
C LEU A 84 10.48 4.30 -10.30
N ARG A 85 10.92 5.29 -9.52
CA ARG A 85 12.34 5.57 -9.25
C ARG A 85 12.78 5.00 -7.89
N ASP A 86 11.91 4.25 -7.21
CA ASP A 86 12.24 3.62 -5.95
C ASP A 86 13.17 2.44 -6.18
N GLN A 87 14.08 2.21 -5.22
CA GLN A 87 15.03 1.08 -5.23
C GLN A 87 14.34 -0.27 -5.49
N PHE A 88 13.08 -0.42 -5.06
CA PHE A 88 12.28 -1.61 -5.29
C PHE A 88 12.21 -2.06 -6.76
N PHE A 89 12.34 -1.14 -7.71
CA PHE A 89 12.32 -1.44 -9.14
C PHE A 89 13.73 -1.48 -9.77
N ASP A 90 14.80 -1.31 -8.98
CA ASP A 90 16.17 -1.42 -9.47
C ASP A 90 16.42 -2.84 -10.02
N GLY A 91 17.09 -2.94 -11.16
CA GLY A 91 17.41 -4.23 -11.80
C GLY A 91 16.30 -4.81 -12.68
N LEU A 92 15.18 -4.10 -12.84
CA LEU A 92 14.26 -4.33 -13.95
C LEU A 92 14.84 -3.60 -15.18
N ASP A 93 15.60 -4.31 -16.01
CA ASP A 93 15.96 -3.79 -17.32
C ASP A 93 14.73 -3.88 -18.24
N ASP A 94 14.28 -2.74 -18.77
CA ASP A 94 13.20 -2.63 -19.76
C ASP A 94 13.49 -3.39 -21.09
N ASN A 95 14.64 -4.08 -21.18
CA ASN A 95 15.10 -4.82 -22.36
C ASN A 95 14.79 -6.33 -22.36
N ASP A 96 14.16 -6.87 -21.31
CA ASP A 96 13.74 -8.29 -21.27
C ASP A 96 12.29 -8.51 -21.75
N ALA A 97 11.83 -7.71 -22.71
CA ALA A 97 10.52 -7.85 -23.38
C ALA A 97 10.65 -8.10 -24.89
#